data_AF-A0A7W1LJS4-F1
#
_entry.id   AF-A0A7W1LJS4-F1
#
_cell.length_a   1.000
_cell.length_b   1.000
_cell.length_c   1.000
_cell.angle_alpha   90.00
_cell.angle_beta   90.00
_cell.angle_gamma   90.00
#
_symmetry.space_group_name_H-M   'P 1'
#
loop_
_entity.id
_entity.type
_entity.pdbx_description
1 polymer ?
#
loop_
_entity_poly.entity_id
_entity_poly.type
_entity_poly.pdbx_seq_one_letter_code
_entity_poly.pdbx_strand_id
1 'polypeptide(L)'
;MTEAGLGQRDRRHAIEDWFLHRGVPHLIVDYSPSRDILTRAAPLLYVVFVAELTLVIASSWPVWLRLLTAVGILVASTLIWVASNRLRGRAVFADVTRFGVLEVAVFIFGPPVAALVTGSGWPTALWLLGGNLTLLALTYAVTSYALIPLGIWALFLTVRQLRTVLPVVGRILPTLLLFSVFMFLNAEMWKVASEMPLGLFAITLGLFAAFGAVLTWLRLPSQVDELGEFAHWGEVAHECGDAPCGSIGASGDQAVPMLPLTRRERLNVTLLLFTSQFVQALIVAGIVTALYVGFGMLTISTVTFEQWVGALPTVLGPTVRLFGTDVYLSVELLKTAGFIGAIGGMQFLVTSLVDKDYQREFFGEVRSELRQVFAVRTVYRDLLSGQAKPGPVNRGDRERRHGPDRERSSSG
;
A
#
# COMPACT_ATOMS: atom_id res chain seq x y z
N MET A 1 29.32 -28.17 8.09
CA MET A 1 28.34 -27.10 8.36
C MET A 1 28.21 -27.00 9.86
N THR A 2 28.69 -25.94 10.48
CA THR A 2 28.73 -25.73 11.93
C THR A 2 27.36 -25.26 12.44
N GLU A 3 26.97 -25.64 13.67
CA GLU A 3 25.69 -25.23 14.32
C GLU A 3 25.47 -23.72 14.31
N ALA A 4 26.55 -22.93 14.39
CA ALA A 4 26.52 -21.48 14.25
C ALA A 4 25.92 -21.00 12.91
N GLY A 5 26.13 -21.74 11.81
CA GLY A 5 25.59 -21.43 10.49
C GLY A 5 24.11 -21.77 10.32
N LEU A 6 23.56 -22.69 11.12
CA LEU A 6 22.13 -23.01 11.14
C LEU A 6 21.35 -21.92 11.89
N GLY A 7 21.80 -21.55 13.09
CA GLY A 7 21.16 -20.47 13.87
C GLY A 7 21.18 -19.10 13.16
N GLN A 8 22.19 -18.84 12.33
CA GLN A 8 22.28 -17.59 11.56
C GLN A 8 21.34 -17.56 10.34
N ARG A 9 21.03 -18.71 9.72
CA ARG A 9 20.02 -18.81 8.66
C ARG A 9 18.61 -18.65 9.21
N ASP A 10 18.31 -19.26 10.36
CA ASP A 10 17.00 -19.13 11.00
C ASP A 10 16.72 -17.68 11.43
N ARG A 11 17.72 -16.98 11.96
CA ARG A 11 17.62 -15.53 12.26
C ARG A 11 17.37 -14.70 11.01
N ARG A 12 18.01 -15.04 9.90
CA ARG A 12 17.83 -14.35 8.62
C ARG A 12 16.38 -14.50 8.13
N HIS A 13 15.86 -15.73 8.10
CA HIS A 13 14.49 -15.98 7.68
C HIS A 13 13.47 -15.31 8.61
N ALA A 14 13.69 -15.31 9.92
CA ALA A 14 12.82 -14.60 10.86
C ALA A 14 12.76 -13.09 10.59
N ILE A 15 13.89 -12.47 10.23
CA ILE A 15 13.95 -11.04 9.84
C ILE A 15 13.27 -10.80 8.49
N GLU A 16 13.51 -11.65 7.49
CA GLU A 16 12.88 -11.57 6.17
C GLU A 16 11.35 -11.69 6.28
N ASP A 17 10.86 -12.68 7.03
CA ASP A 17 9.44 -12.85 7.32
C ASP A 17 8.87 -11.64 8.06
N TRP A 18 9.59 -11.10 9.03
CA TRP A 18 9.18 -9.88 9.75
C TRP A 18 9.02 -8.68 8.80
N PHE A 19 9.94 -8.48 7.85
CA PHE A 19 9.81 -7.43 6.83
C PHE A 19 8.59 -7.63 5.91
N LEU A 20 8.26 -8.87 5.56
CA LEU A 20 7.08 -9.18 4.76
C LEU A 20 5.78 -8.83 5.52
N HIS A 21 5.71 -9.16 6.80
CA HIS A 21 4.53 -8.85 7.64
C HIS A 21 4.37 -7.35 7.91
N ARG A 22 5.46 -6.58 7.95
CA ARG A 22 5.45 -5.12 8.09
C ARG A 22 5.31 -4.36 6.76
N GLY A 23 5.10 -5.07 5.64
CA GLY A 23 4.87 -4.45 4.34
C GLY A 23 6.10 -3.75 3.76
N VAL A 24 7.31 -4.15 4.17
CA VAL A 24 8.58 -3.57 3.69
C VAL A 24 9.46 -4.60 2.94
N PRO A 25 8.91 -5.35 1.96
CA PRO A 25 9.62 -6.45 1.29
C PRO A 25 10.92 -6.02 0.61
N HIS A 26 10.99 -4.78 0.11
CA HIS A 26 12.17 -4.26 -0.59
C HIS A 26 13.38 -4.00 0.31
N LEU A 27 13.26 -4.12 1.64
CA LEU A 27 14.41 -4.09 2.57
C LEU A 27 15.20 -5.41 2.57
N ILE A 28 14.61 -6.48 2.06
CA ILE A 28 15.28 -7.78 1.90
C ILE A 28 16.27 -7.71 0.72
N VAL A 29 17.53 -8.05 1.01
CA VAL A 29 18.58 -8.13 -0.01
C VAL A 29 18.26 -9.23 -1.02
N ASP A 30 18.37 -8.91 -2.30
CA ASP A 30 18.03 -9.78 -3.45
C ASP A 30 16.55 -10.17 -3.57
N TYR A 31 15.64 -9.39 -2.98
CA TYR A 31 14.21 -9.56 -3.23
C TYR A 31 13.90 -9.40 -4.72
N SER A 32 13.41 -10.49 -5.34
CA SER A 32 12.99 -10.56 -6.74
C SER A 32 11.46 -10.61 -6.81
N PRO A 33 10.79 -9.46 -7.04
CA PRO A 33 9.33 -9.40 -7.11
C PRO A 33 8.73 -10.33 -8.17
N SER A 34 9.39 -10.50 -9.31
CA SER A 34 8.83 -11.20 -10.47
C SER A 34 8.53 -12.70 -10.25
N ARG A 35 9.18 -13.38 -9.29
CA ARG A 35 9.04 -14.85 -9.13
C ARG A 35 7.93 -15.27 -8.17
N ASP A 36 7.78 -14.60 -7.03
CA ASP A 36 6.83 -15.03 -5.99
C ASP A 36 5.51 -14.26 -6.02
N ILE A 37 5.47 -13.09 -6.66
CA ILE A 37 4.37 -12.13 -6.54
C ILE A 37 3.30 -12.35 -7.62
N LEU A 38 3.70 -12.57 -8.87
CA LEU A 38 2.76 -12.88 -9.96
C LEU A 38 2.01 -14.19 -9.68
N THR A 39 2.65 -15.13 -8.99
CA THR A 39 2.03 -16.38 -8.55
C THR A 39 0.91 -16.14 -7.52
N ARG A 40 1.05 -15.14 -6.63
CA ARG A 40 -0.03 -14.75 -5.70
C ARG A 40 -1.18 -14.02 -6.41
N ALA A 41 -0.88 -13.24 -7.44
CA ALA A 41 -1.90 -12.52 -8.22
C ALA A 41 -2.56 -13.36 -9.31
N ALA A 42 -2.03 -14.56 -9.58
CA ALA A 42 -2.50 -15.50 -10.59
C ALA A 42 -4.02 -15.74 -10.61
N PRO A 43 -4.70 -15.96 -9.46
CA PRO A 43 -6.13 -16.24 -9.47
C PRO A 43 -6.95 -15.07 -10.01
N LEU A 44 -6.59 -13.84 -9.62
CA LEU A 44 -7.27 -12.63 -10.09
C LEU A 44 -7.04 -12.43 -11.59
N LEU A 45 -5.79 -12.51 -12.05
CA LEU A 45 -5.45 -12.36 -13.47
C LEU A 45 -6.15 -13.41 -14.32
N TYR A 46 -6.29 -14.64 -13.81
CA TYR A 46 -7.01 -15.70 -14.50
C TYR A 46 -8.52 -15.43 -14.59
N VAL A 47 -9.15 -14.93 -13.51
CA VAL A 47 -10.57 -14.52 -13.55
C VAL A 47 -10.79 -13.41 -14.58
N VAL A 48 -9.92 -12.40 -14.60
CA VAL A 48 -10.01 -11.32 -15.59
C VAL A 48 -9.83 -11.86 -17.00
N PHE A 49 -8.85 -12.72 -17.23
CA PHE A 49 -8.61 -13.36 -18.53
C PHE A 49 -9.84 -14.12 -19.04
N VAL A 50 -10.46 -14.94 -18.19
CA VAL A 50 -11.68 -15.69 -18.55
C VAL A 50 -12.83 -14.73 -18.85
N ALA A 51 -12.99 -13.67 -18.05
CA ALA A 51 -14.01 -12.65 -18.28
C ALA A 51 -13.81 -11.94 -19.62
N GLU A 52 -12.59 -11.49 -19.93
CA GLU A 52 -12.27 -10.83 -21.19
C GLU A 52 -12.52 -11.73 -22.39
N LEU A 53 -12.03 -12.97 -22.38
CA LEU A 53 -12.28 -13.91 -23.46
C LEU A 53 -13.78 -14.20 -23.64
N THR A 54 -14.51 -14.34 -22.54
CA THR A 54 -15.97 -14.54 -22.60
C THR A 54 -16.66 -13.34 -23.23
N LEU A 55 -16.28 -12.12 -22.84
CA LEU A 55 -16.85 -10.89 -23.37
C LEU A 55 -16.52 -10.69 -24.85
N VAL A 56 -15.35 -11.14 -25.30
CA VAL A 56 -14.93 -11.05 -26.71
C VAL A 56 -15.60 -12.11 -27.57
N ILE A 57 -15.64 -13.37 -27.12
CA ILE A 57 -16.16 -14.51 -27.88
C ILE A 57 -17.69 -14.50 -27.92
N ALA A 58 -18.33 -14.25 -26.78
CA ALA A 58 -19.77 -14.33 -26.60
C ALA A 58 -20.43 -12.95 -26.47
N SER A 59 -19.82 -11.92 -27.08
CA SER A 59 -20.22 -10.51 -26.98
C SER A 59 -21.68 -10.24 -27.37
N SER A 60 -22.20 -10.97 -28.36
CA SER A 60 -23.58 -10.85 -28.88
C SER A 60 -24.54 -11.89 -28.29
N TRP A 61 -24.05 -12.82 -27.47
CA TRP A 61 -24.84 -13.95 -26.99
C TRP A 61 -25.66 -13.60 -25.74
N PRO A 62 -26.75 -14.35 -25.48
CA PRO A 62 -27.48 -14.26 -24.22
C PRO A 62 -26.59 -14.56 -23.01
N VAL A 63 -26.95 -14.02 -21.84
CA VAL A 63 -26.15 -14.14 -20.60
C VAL A 63 -25.84 -15.59 -20.22
N TRP A 64 -26.80 -16.52 -20.37
CA TRP A 64 -26.58 -17.93 -20.04
C TRP A 64 -25.52 -18.61 -20.93
N LEU A 65 -25.47 -18.26 -22.22
CA LEU A 65 -24.46 -18.72 -23.17
C LEU A 65 -23.08 -18.14 -22.86
N ARG A 66 -23.00 -16.90 -22.38
CA ARG A 66 -21.76 -16.31 -21.87
C ARG A 66 -21.25 -17.05 -20.64
N LEU A 67 -22.13 -17.38 -19.70
CA LEU A 67 -21.77 -18.16 -18.52
C LEU A 67 -21.24 -19.55 -18.90
N LEU A 68 -21.89 -20.24 -19.84
CA LEU A 68 -21.40 -21.52 -20.37
C LEU A 68 -20.04 -21.38 -21.06
N THR A 69 -19.83 -20.28 -21.80
CA THR A 69 -18.54 -19.99 -22.45
C THR A 69 -17.45 -19.76 -21.40
N ALA A 70 -17.74 -18.99 -20.35
CA ALA A 70 -16.81 -18.76 -19.24
C ALA A 70 -16.43 -20.07 -18.55
N VAL A 71 -17.40 -20.94 -18.27
CA VAL A 71 -17.17 -22.27 -17.70
C VAL A 71 -16.36 -23.14 -18.67
N GLY A 72 -16.67 -23.10 -19.96
CA GLY A 72 -15.94 -23.83 -21.00
C GLY A 72 -14.48 -23.41 -21.09
N ILE A 73 -14.20 -22.10 -21.08
CA ILE A 73 -12.84 -21.55 -21.03
C ILE A 73 -12.16 -22.02 -19.74
N LEU A 74 -12.80 -21.87 -18.57
CA LEU A 74 -12.25 -22.28 -17.29
C LEU A 74 -11.82 -23.75 -17.29
N VAL A 75 -12.69 -24.63 -17.79
CA VAL A 75 -12.42 -26.07 -17.91
C VAL A 75 -11.30 -26.33 -18.90
N ALA A 76 -11.31 -25.70 -20.08
CA ALA A 76 -10.29 -25.86 -21.09
C ALA A 76 -8.90 -25.44 -20.59
N SER A 77 -8.75 -24.27 -19.96
CA SER A 77 -7.45 -23.85 -19.43
C SER A 77 -6.99 -24.71 -18.24
N THR A 78 -7.92 -25.21 -17.41
CA THR A 78 -7.58 -26.17 -16.34
C THR A 78 -7.10 -27.50 -16.94
N LEU A 79 -7.74 -27.99 -18.00
CA LEU A 79 -7.32 -29.22 -18.70
C LEU A 79 -5.97 -29.06 -19.38
N ILE A 80 -5.71 -27.92 -20.03
CA ILE A 80 -4.40 -27.59 -20.64
C ILE A 80 -3.32 -27.55 -19.56
N TRP A 81 -3.62 -26.97 -18.39
CA TRP A 81 -2.71 -26.93 -17.26
C TRP A 81 -2.38 -28.33 -16.73
N VAL A 82 -3.41 -29.16 -16.50
CA VAL A 82 -3.26 -30.56 -16.07
C VAL A 82 -2.48 -31.38 -17.09
N ALA A 83 -2.74 -31.21 -18.38
CA ALA A 83 -2.03 -31.89 -19.46
C ALA A 83 -0.56 -31.46 -19.55
N SER A 84 -0.27 -30.16 -19.40
CA SER A 84 1.10 -29.62 -19.36
C SER A 84 1.89 -30.16 -18.17
N ASN A 85 1.28 -30.26 -17.00
CA ASN A 85 1.91 -30.85 -15.81
C ASN A 85 2.24 -32.34 -16.01
N ARG A 86 1.31 -33.09 -16.62
CA ARG A 86 1.50 -34.51 -16.94
C ARG A 86 2.61 -34.75 -17.98
N LEU A 87 2.67 -33.93 -19.03
CA LEU A 87 3.71 -34.01 -20.08
C LEU A 87 5.11 -33.65 -19.54
N ARG A 88 5.18 -32.78 -18.53
CA ARG A 88 6.45 -32.38 -17.88
C ARG A 88 6.87 -33.30 -16.73
N GLY A 89 6.18 -34.44 -16.54
CA GLY A 89 6.50 -35.44 -15.51
C GLY A 89 6.28 -34.96 -14.07
N ARG A 90 5.44 -33.93 -13.86
CA ARG A 90 5.10 -33.41 -12.52
C ARG A 90 3.79 -34.04 -12.03
N ALA A 91 3.56 -34.01 -10.72
CA ALA A 91 2.28 -34.42 -10.15
C ALA A 91 1.12 -33.59 -10.75
N VAL A 92 -0.01 -34.25 -10.99
CA VAL A 92 -1.19 -33.73 -11.72
C VAL A 92 -1.72 -32.42 -11.11
N PHE A 93 -1.62 -32.29 -9.78
CA PHE A 93 -2.02 -31.12 -8.99
C PHE A 93 -0.83 -30.44 -8.30
N ALA A 94 0.39 -30.57 -8.83
CA ALA A 94 1.51 -29.82 -8.28
C ALA A 94 1.25 -28.31 -8.41
N ASP A 95 1.50 -27.55 -7.33
CA ASP A 95 1.29 -26.10 -7.31
C ASP A 95 1.94 -25.41 -8.51
N VAL A 96 1.26 -24.37 -9.01
CA VAL A 96 1.77 -23.46 -10.04
C VAL A 96 2.94 -22.70 -9.45
N THR A 97 4.12 -23.32 -9.46
CA THR A 97 5.30 -22.79 -8.79
C THR A 97 5.89 -21.57 -9.51
N ARG A 98 5.46 -21.27 -10.74
CA ARG A 98 5.92 -20.10 -11.52
C ARG A 98 4.84 -19.62 -12.50
N PHE A 99 4.35 -18.40 -12.31
CA PHE A 99 3.75 -17.63 -13.41
C PHE A 99 4.89 -17.24 -14.36
N GLY A 100 5.05 -17.97 -15.47
CA GLY A 100 6.15 -17.80 -16.41
C GLY A 100 5.89 -16.70 -17.44
N VAL A 101 6.92 -16.43 -18.25
CA VAL A 101 6.86 -15.49 -19.39
C VAL A 101 5.76 -15.90 -20.37
N LEU A 102 5.50 -17.21 -20.51
CA LEU A 102 4.48 -17.75 -21.40
C LEU A 102 3.07 -17.40 -20.90
N GLU A 103 2.79 -17.58 -19.61
CA GLU A 103 1.49 -17.25 -19.01
C GLU A 103 1.20 -15.76 -19.09
N VAL A 104 2.21 -14.91 -18.85
CA VAL A 104 2.12 -13.46 -19.04
C VAL A 104 1.87 -13.11 -20.51
N ALA A 105 2.55 -13.77 -21.44
CA ALA A 105 2.33 -13.55 -22.87
C ALA A 105 0.91 -13.98 -23.30
N VAL A 106 0.43 -15.12 -22.84
CA VAL A 106 -0.95 -15.59 -23.11
C VAL A 106 -1.97 -14.64 -22.52
N PHE A 107 -1.75 -14.12 -21.31
CA PHE A 107 -2.61 -13.11 -20.71
C PHE A 107 -2.66 -11.81 -21.53
N ILE A 108 -1.49 -11.27 -21.93
CA ILE A 108 -1.39 -10.01 -22.66
C ILE A 108 -1.96 -10.14 -24.08
N PHE A 109 -1.63 -11.22 -24.81
CA PHE A 109 -1.94 -11.36 -26.23
C PHE A 109 -3.18 -12.20 -26.52
N GLY A 110 -3.61 -13.09 -25.60
CA GLY A 110 -4.74 -13.99 -25.81
C GLY A 110 -6.04 -13.25 -26.15
N PRO A 111 -6.53 -12.33 -25.29
CA PRO A 111 -7.77 -11.60 -25.56
C PRO A 111 -7.70 -10.69 -26.80
N PRO A 112 -6.61 -9.91 -27.04
CA PRO A 112 -6.46 -9.16 -28.29
C PRO A 112 -6.47 -10.02 -29.55
N VAL A 113 -5.81 -11.19 -29.54
CA VAL A 113 -5.80 -12.11 -30.69
C VAL A 113 -7.20 -12.70 -30.89
N ALA A 114 -7.87 -13.12 -29.81
CA ALA A 114 -9.26 -13.59 -29.89
C ALA A 114 -10.17 -12.51 -30.49
N ALA A 115 -9.99 -11.25 -30.10
CA ALA A 115 -10.76 -10.11 -30.61
C ALA A 115 -10.59 -9.91 -32.12
N LEU A 116 -9.37 -10.11 -32.64
CA LEU A 116 -9.11 -10.05 -34.08
C LEU A 116 -9.75 -11.23 -34.82
N VAL A 117 -9.64 -12.45 -34.27
CA VAL A 117 -10.19 -13.67 -34.89
C VAL A 117 -11.72 -13.67 -34.91
N THR A 118 -12.36 -13.15 -33.87
CA THR A 118 -13.84 -13.05 -33.79
C THR A 118 -14.41 -11.88 -34.59
N GLY A 119 -13.56 -11.06 -35.22
CA GLY A 119 -13.98 -9.94 -36.05
C GLY A 119 -14.40 -8.68 -35.28
N SER A 120 -14.07 -8.56 -33.99
CA SER A 120 -14.41 -7.39 -33.16
C SER A 120 -13.56 -6.13 -33.46
N GLY A 121 -12.57 -6.24 -34.35
CA GLY A 121 -11.80 -5.13 -34.91
C GLY A 121 -10.53 -4.75 -34.13
N TRP A 122 -9.61 -4.06 -34.81
CA TRP A 122 -8.34 -3.60 -34.24
C TRP A 122 -8.47 -2.62 -33.05
N PRO A 123 -9.49 -1.74 -32.95
CA PRO A 123 -9.60 -0.84 -31.80
C PRO A 123 -9.86 -1.60 -30.50
N THR A 124 -10.73 -2.62 -30.55
CA THR A 124 -11.02 -3.51 -29.42
C THR A 124 -9.76 -4.25 -28.98
N ALA A 125 -8.98 -4.77 -29.94
CA ALA A 125 -7.74 -5.48 -29.66
C ALA A 125 -6.70 -4.57 -28.97
N LEU A 126 -6.55 -3.32 -29.42
CA LEU A 126 -5.65 -2.35 -28.76
C LEU A 126 -6.14 -1.94 -27.38
N TRP A 127 -7.45 -1.73 -27.20
CA TRP A 127 -8.03 -1.43 -25.89
C TRP A 127 -7.74 -2.54 -24.89
N LEU A 128 -7.96 -3.81 -25.29
CA LEU A 128 -7.64 -4.98 -24.47
C LEU A 128 -6.14 -5.09 -24.19
N LEU A 129 -5.29 -4.85 -25.19
CA LEU A 129 -3.84 -4.89 -25.00
C LEU A 129 -3.37 -3.83 -24.00
N GLY A 130 -3.85 -2.59 -24.16
CA GLY A 130 -3.55 -1.49 -23.25
C GLY A 130 -4.11 -1.73 -21.84
N GLY A 131 -5.34 -2.25 -21.75
CA GLY A 131 -5.98 -2.66 -20.50
C GLY A 131 -5.20 -3.74 -19.77
N ASN A 132 -4.79 -4.81 -20.47
CA ASN A 132 -4.01 -5.91 -19.90
C ASN A 132 -2.60 -5.48 -19.48
N LEU A 133 -1.92 -4.65 -20.26
CA LEU A 133 -0.63 -4.07 -19.86
C LEU A 133 -0.77 -3.19 -18.62
N THR A 134 -1.81 -2.35 -18.58
CA THR A 134 -2.07 -1.46 -17.44
C THR A 134 -2.44 -2.25 -16.19
N LEU A 135 -3.32 -3.24 -16.32
CA LEU A 135 -3.72 -4.12 -15.23
C LEU A 135 -2.51 -4.91 -14.72
N LEU A 136 -1.69 -5.47 -15.61
CA LEU A 136 -0.49 -6.20 -15.22
C LEU A 136 0.51 -5.28 -14.50
N ALA A 137 0.71 -4.05 -14.99
CA ALA A 137 1.57 -3.06 -14.35
C ALA A 137 1.03 -2.66 -12.96
N LEU A 138 -0.28 -2.44 -12.83
CA LEU A 138 -0.97 -2.15 -11.57
C LEU A 138 -0.86 -3.30 -10.58
N THR A 139 -1.19 -4.52 -11.01
CA THR A 139 -1.07 -5.73 -10.20
C THR A 139 0.37 -5.94 -9.76
N TYR A 140 1.34 -5.80 -10.67
CA TYR A 140 2.75 -5.88 -10.33
C TYR A 140 3.14 -4.82 -9.30
N ALA A 141 2.73 -3.56 -9.47
CA ALA A 141 3.03 -2.50 -8.51
C ALA A 141 2.37 -2.78 -7.14
N VAL A 142 1.07 -3.09 -7.13
CA VAL A 142 0.31 -3.34 -5.91
C VAL A 142 0.85 -4.53 -5.13
N THR A 143 1.19 -5.61 -5.82
CA THR A 143 1.66 -6.82 -5.16
C THR A 143 3.18 -6.75 -4.87
N SER A 144 3.99 -6.05 -5.68
CA SER A 144 5.43 -5.81 -5.41
C SER A 144 5.67 -4.93 -4.20
N TYR A 145 4.89 -3.87 -4.06
CA TYR A 145 4.99 -2.94 -2.94
C TYR A 145 4.05 -3.31 -1.78
N ALA A 146 3.39 -4.46 -1.83
CA ALA A 146 2.43 -4.90 -0.81
C ALA A 146 1.38 -3.84 -0.43
N LEU A 147 0.93 -3.03 -1.40
CA LEU A 147 0.02 -1.89 -1.18
C LEU A 147 -1.30 -2.27 -0.50
N ILE A 148 -1.83 -3.47 -0.79
CA ILE A 148 -3.07 -3.96 -0.16
C ILE A 148 -2.86 -4.32 1.31
N PRO A 149 -1.91 -5.21 1.69
CA PRO A 149 -1.57 -5.44 3.09
C PRO A 149 -1.22 -4.15 3.84
N LEU A 150 -0.48 -3.23 3.21
CA LEU A 150 -0.14 -1.92 3.76
C LEU A 150 -1.38 -1.08 4.04
N GLY A 151 -2.32 -0.99 3.10
CA GLY A 151 -3.56 -0.25 3.27
C GLY A 151 -4.45 -0.84 4.37
N ILE A 152 -4.56 -2.17 4.43
CA ILE A 152 -5.33 -2.87 5.46
C ILE A 152 -4.70 -2.66 6.84
N TRP A 153 -3.39 -2.83 6.96
CA TRP A 153 -2.67 -2.60 8.20
C TRP A 153 -2.76 -1.14 8.65
N ALA A 154 -2.56 -0.17 7.74
CA ALA A 154 -2.71 1.25 8.02
C ALA A 154 -4.13 1.60 8.46
N LEU A 155 -5.15 0.99 7.85
CA LEU A 155 -6.55 1.16 8.25
C LEU A 155 -6.79 0.61 9.66
N PHE A 156 -6.34 -0.61 9.96
CA PHE A 156 -6.48 -1.20 11.30
C PHE A 156 -5.71 -0.43 12.37
N LEU A 157 -4.49 0.02 12.07
CA LEU A 157 -3.69 0.86 12.96
C LEU A 157 -4.44 2.16 13.27
N THR A 158 -4.97 2.82 12.25
CA THR A 158 -5.71 4.08 12.42
C THR A 158 -7.04 3.88 13.17
N VAL A 159 -7.77 2.80 12.90
CA VAL A 159 -9.02 2.47 13.62
C VAL A 159 -8.75 2.12 15.08
N ARG A 160 -7.63 1.45 15.38
CA ARG A 160 -7.22 1.19 16.76
C ARG A 160 -6.84 2.49 17.47
N GLN A 161 -6.27 3.44 16.74
CA GLN A 161 -5.96 4.80 17.20
C GLN A 161 -7.18 5.73 17.24
N LEU A 162 -8.36 5.34 16.76
CA LEU A 162 -9.54 6.21 16.71
C LEU A 162 -9.92 6.73 18.11
N ARG A 163 -9.67 5.95 19.17
CA ARG A 163 -9.84 6.35 20.58
C ARG A 163 -8.89 7.49 21.00
N THR A 164 -7.73 7.58 20.37
CA THR A 164 -6.72 8.63 20.57
C THR A 164 -6.97 9.85 19.66
N VAL A 165 -7.76 9.70 18.59
CA VAL A 165 -8.11 10.81 17.67
C VAL A 165 -9.20 11.72 18.25
N LEU A 166 -10.11 11.21 19.09
CA LEU A 166 -11.22 12.01 19.67
C LEU A 166 -10.78 13.30 20.40
N PRO A 167 -9.74 13.30 21.27
CA PRO A 167 -9.26 14.53 21.92
C PRO A 167 -8.79 15.58 20.93
N VAL A 168 -8.21 15.17 19.79
CA VAL A 168 -7.66 16.09 18.80
C VAL A 168 -8.72 16.66 17.87
N VAL A 169 -9.74 15.88 17.53
CA VAL A 169 -10.92 16.40 16.85
C VAL A 169 -11.43 17.61 17.64
N GLY A 170 -11.44 17.56 18.97
CA GLY A 170 -11.77 18.70 19.84
C GLY A 170 -10.84 19.93 19.73
N ARG A 171 -9.59 19.78 19.25
CA ARG A 171 -8.61 20.87 19.09
C ARG A 171 -8.70 21.55 17.71
N ILE A 172 -8.96 20.79 16.65
CA ILE A 172 -9.06 21.33 15.28
C ILE A 172 -10.50 21.72 14.93
N LEU A 173 -11.51 21.05 15.50
CA LEU A 173 -12.92 21.39 15.25
C LEU A 173 -13.21 22.86 15.50
N PRO A 174 -12.80 23.51 16.60
CA PRO A 174 -13.28 24.86 16.88
C PRO A 174 -12.94 25.87 15.77
N THR A 175 -11.71 25.84 15.26
CA THR A 175 -11.28 26.72 14.17
C THR A 175 -11.89 26.31 12.83
N LEU A 176 -11.97 25.01 12.53
CA LEU A 176 -12.65 24.53 11.33
C LEU A 176 -14.14 24.88 11.36
N LEU A 177 -14.84 24.56 12.44
CA LEU A 177 -16.28 24.76 12.64
C LEU A 177 -16.66 26.22 12.50
N LEU A 178 -15.88 27.15 13.06
CA LEU A 178 -16.22 28.58 12.96
C LEU A 178 -16.38 29.01 11.50
N PHE A 179 -15.44 28.62 10.63
CA PHE A 179 -15.50 28.95 9.20
C PHE A 179 -16.46 28.03 8.43
N SER A 180 -16.40 26.73 8.69
CA SER A 180 -17.16 25.74 7.92
C SER A 180 -18.64 25.72 8.26
N VAL A 181 -19.07 26.09 9.47
CA VAL A 181 -20.50 26.25 9.81
C VAL A 181 -21.07 27.44 9.04
N PHE A 182 -20.34 28.56 8.97
CA PHE A 182 -20.76 29.71 8.18
C PHE A 182 -20.87 29.35 6.69
N MET A 183 -19.88 28.64 6.15
CA MET A 183 -19.92 28.16 4.77
C MET A 183 -21.04 27.13 4.54
N PHE A 184 -21.36 26.30 5.54
CA PHE A 184 -22.42 25.28 5.46
C PHE A 184 -23.83 25.89 5.53
N LEU A 185 -24.04 26.92 6.33
CA LEU A 185 -25.34 27.60 6.49
C LEU A 185 -25.57 28.68 5.42
N ASN A 186 -24.77 28.68 4.36
CA ASN A 186 -24.84 29.63 3.26
C ASN A 186 -25.61 29.01 2.06
N ALA A 187 -26.60 29.72 1.53
CA ALA A 187 -27.48 29.23 0.47
C ALA A 187 -26.75 28.93 -0.85
N GLU A 188 -25.72 29.71 -1.19
CA GLU A 188 -24.93 29.54 -2.41
C GLU A 188 -24.23 28.18 -2.43
N MET A 189 -23.74 27.69 -1.29
CA MET A 189 -23.10 26.38 -1.21
C MET A 189 -24.08 25.24 -1.54
N TRP A 190 -25.31 25.32 -1.02
CA TRP A 190 -26.37 24.34 -1.28
C TRP A 190 -26.85 24.36 -2.72
N LYS A 191 -26.93 25.55 -3.32
CA LYS A 191 -27.29 25.70 -4.73
C LYS A 191 -26.24 25.10 -5.66
N VAL A 192 -24.95 25.30 -5.37
CA VAL A 192 -23.87 24.64 -6.12
C VAL A 192 -23.97 23.12 -5.99
N ALA A 193 -24.23 22.60 -4.78
CA ALA A 193 -24.37 21.16 -4.55
C ALA A 193 -25.58 20.54 -5.27
N SER A 194 -26.71 21.25 -5.37
CA SER A 194 -27.90 20.75 -6.07
C SER A 194 -27.71 20.71 -7.58
N GLU A 195 -27.11 21.75 -8.16
CA GLU A 195 -26.88 21.86 -9.61
C GLU A 195 -25.73 20.96 -10.10
N MET A 196 -24.78 20.61 -9.23
CA MET A 196 -23.61 19.83 -9.59
C MET A 196 -23.94 18.35 -9.87
N PRO A 197 -23.69 17.82 -11.08
CA PRO A 197 -23.80 16.40 -11.37
C PRO A 197 -22.84 15.56 -10.50
N LEU A 198 -23.23 14.33 -10.16
CA LEU A 198 -22.45 13.46 -9.27
C LEU A 198 -21.04 13.17 -9.83
N GLY A 199 -20.90 13.05 -11.15
CA GLY A 199 -19.61 12.84 -11.81
C GLY A 199 -18.65 14.02 -11.62
N LEU A 200 -19.14 15.25 -11.79
CA LEU A 200 -18.33 16.46 -11.53
C LEU A 200 -17.99 16.59 -10.05
N PHE A 201 -18.93 16.30 -9.15
CA PHE A 201 -18.67 16.27 -7.71
C PHE A 201 -17.54 15.30 -7.34
N ALA A 202 -17.57 14.08 -7.89
CA ALA A 202 -16.51 13.10 -7.67
C ALA A 202 -15.14 13.58 -8.21
N ILE A 203 -15.11 14.24 -9.36
CA ILE A 203 -13.88 14.85 -9.91
C ILE A 203 -13.36 15.95 -8.98
N THR A 204 -14.23 16.80 -8.45
CA THR A 204 -13.85 17.86 -7.51
C THR A 204 -13.29 17.30 -6.21
N LEU A 205 -13.93 16.29 -5.62
CA LEU A 205 -13.35 15.58 -4.47
C LEU A 205 -11.99 14.95 -4.81
N GLY A 206 -11.90 14.36 -6.00
CA GLY A 206 -10.66 13.80 -6.53
C GLY A 206 -9.55 14.84 -6.66
N LEU A 207 -9.87 16.08 -7.04
CA LEU A 207 -8.90 17.18 -7.12
C LEU A 207 -8.35 17.57 -5.75
N PHE A 208 -9.20 17.70 -4.72
CA PHE A 208 -8.74 17.95 -3.35
C PHE A 208 -7.86 16.82 -2.83
N ALA A 209 -8.27 15.57 -3.06
CA ALA A 209 -7.50 14.39 -2.69
C ALA A 209 -6.15 14.33 -3.43
N ALA A 210 -6.14 14.63 -4.73
CA ALA A 210 -4.92 14.65 -5.55
C ALA A 210 -3.96 15.76 -5.11
N PHE A 211 -4.48 16.95 -4.81
CA PHE A 211 -3.66 18.04 -4.30
C PHE A 211 -3.02 17.70 -2.96
N GLY A 212 -3.81 17.18 -2.01
CA GLY A 212 -3.30 16.67 -0.74
C GLY A 212 -2.24 15.58 -0.93
N ALA A 213 -2.50 14.62 -1.81
CA ALA A 213 -1.57 13.55 -2.14
C ALA A 213 -0.24 14.07 -2.71
N VAL A 214 -0.28 15.01 -3.66
CA VAL A 214 0.93 15.61 -4.25
C VAL A 214 1.76 16.34 -3.20
N LEU A 215 1.13 17.14 -2.35
CA LEU A 215 1.83 17.86 -1.28
C LEU A 215 2.52 16.91 -0.28
N THR A 216 1.81 15.87 0.13
CA THR A 216 2.36 14.84 1.01
C THR A 216 3.51 14.10 0.33
N TRP A 217 3.34 13.68 -0.92
CA TRP A 217 4.36 12.96 -1.68
C TRP A 217 5.66 13.77 -1.86
N LEU A 218 5.56 15.08 -2.10
CA LEU A 218 6.73 15.94 -2.28
C LEU A 218 7.55 16.13 -0.99
N ARG A 219 6.95 15.99 0.19
CA ARG A 219 7.62 16.20 1.49
C ARG A 219 8.08 14.93 2.18
N LEU A 220 7.44 13.79 1.93
CA LEU A 220 7.78 12.52 2.59
C LEU A 220 9.25 12.07 2.42
N PRO A 221 9.90 12.23 1.26
CA PRO A 221 11.26 11.72 1.06
C PRO A 221 12.28 12.31 2.03
N SER A 222 12.13 13.57 2.46
CA SER A 222 13.03 14.18 3.44
C SER A 222 12.79 13.66 4.85
N GLN A 223 11.54 13.33 5.21
CA GLN A 223 11.21 12.74 6.51
C GLN A 223 11.75 11.32 6.65
N VAL A 224 11.77 10.54 5.56
CA VAL A 224 12.32 9.19 5.54
C VAL A 224 13.83 9.19 5.81
N ASP A 225 14.55 10.15 5.23
CA ASP A 225 16.00 10.25 5.38
C ASP A 225 16.37 10.54 6.86
N GLU A 226 15.66 11.47 7.51
CA GLU A 226 15.85 11.80 8.94
C GLU A 226 15.58 10.61 9.89
N LEU A 227 14.64 9.72 9.54
CA LEU A 227 14.26 8.58 10.39
C LEU A 227 15.25 7.42 10.34
N GLY A 228 16.05 7.33 9.27
CA GLY A 228 17.00 6.24 9.04
C GLY A 228 18.41 6.49 9.62
N GLU A 229 18.66 7.67 10.16
CA GLU A 229 19.95 8.03 10.76
C GLU A 229 20.02 7.59 12.23
N PHE A 230 21.02 6.76 12.54
CA PHE A 230 21.35 6.34 13.90
C PHE A 230 22.79 6.73 14.21
N ALA A 231 23.04 7.32 15.37
CA ALA A 231 24.38 7.75 15.75
C ALA A 231 25.23 6.59 16.28
N HIS A 232 24.63 5.72 17.10
CA HIS A 232 25.33 4.65 17.83
C HIS A 232 24.49 3.38 17.90
N TRP A 233 25.15 2.22 18.02
CA TRP A 233 24.46 0.93 18.08
C TRP A 233 23.54 0.77 19.30
N GLY A 234 23.80 1.49 20.39
CA GLY A 234 22.87 1.57 21.53
C GLY A 234 21.48 2.12 21.15
N GLU A 235 21.41 3.07 20.22
CA GLU A 235 20.16 3.61 19.70
C GLU A 235 19.41 2.55 18.88
N VAL A 236 20.14 1.82 18.03
CA VAL A 236 19.60 0.71 17.23
C VAL A 236 19.04 -0.39 18.14
N ALA A 237 19.74 -0.74 19.22
CA ALA A 237 19.29 -1.73 20.18
C ALA A 237 18.03 -1.28 20.95
N HIS A 238 17.94 0.01 21.30
CA HIS A 238 16.75 0.55 21.94
C HIS A 238 15.51 0.47 21.04
N GLU A 239 15.67 0.86 19.76
CA GLU A 239 14.59 0.85 18.76
C GLU A 239 14.21 -0.56 18.32
N CYS A 240 15.13 -1.53 18.41
CA CYS A 240 14.83 -2.93 18.14
C CYS A 240 13.71 -3.48 19.04
N GLY A 241 13.72 -3.17 20.35
CA GLY A 241 12.71 -3.64 21.28
C GLY A 241 12.43 -5.15 21.15
N ASP A 242 11.16 -5.51 20.96
CA ASP A 242 10.70 -6.91 20.76
C ASP A 242 10.92 -7.47 19.35
N ALA A 243 11.50 -6.69 18.42
CA ALA A 243 11.77 -7.16 17.06
C ALA A 243 12.89 -8.23 17.06
N PRO A 244 12.98 -9.06 16.00
CA PRO A 244 13.98 -10.13 15.92
C PRO A 244 15.43 -9.66 16.13
N CYS A 245 15.71 -8.37 15.87
CA CYS A 245 17.02 -7.77 16.07
C CYS A 245 17.43 -7.55 17.54
N GLY A 246 16.50 -7.55 18.50
CA GLY A 246 16.82 -7.43 19.93
C GLY A 246 17.67 -8.60 20.45
N SER A 247 17.52 -9.79 19.86
CA SER A 247 18.29 -10.99 20.19
C SER A 247 19.73 -11.01 19.65
N ILE A 248 20.08 -10.07 18.75
CA ILE A 248 21.35 -10.07 18.01
C ILE A 248 22.45 -9.28 18.77
N GLY A 249 22.10 -8.55 19.83
CA GLY A 249 23.08 -7.98 20.77
C GLY A 249 23.99 -6.94 20.12
N ALA A 250 23.42 -6.01 19.35
CA ALA A 250 24.12 -4.82 18.89
C ALA A 250 24.35 -3.85 20.06
N SER A 251 25.24 -4.21 20.98
CA SER A 251 25.53 -3.40 22.17
C SER A 251 26.88 -2.72 22.02
N GLY A 252 26.91 -1.39 22.00
CA GLY A 252 28.16 -0.63 22.01
C GLY A 252 28.00 0.83 21.59
N ASP A 253 28.99 1.62 21.94
CA ASP A 253 29.10 3.05 21.61
C ASP A 253 29.74 3.29 20.23
N GLN A 254 29.89 2.22 19.44
CA GLN A 254 30.45 2.31 18.11
C GLN A 254 29.51 3.07 17.17
N ALA A 255 30.09 3.91 16.32
CA ALA A 255 29.36 4.58 15.27
C ALA A 255 28.74 3.56 14.31
N VAL A 256 27.46 3.75 13.99
CA VAL A 256 26.77 2.95 12.98
C VAL A 256 27.23 3.41 11.61
N PRO A 257 27.61 2.51 10.68
CA PRO A 257 27.91 2.90 9.31
C PRO A 257 26.70 3.59 8.67
N MET A 258 26.91 4.66 7.90
CA MET A 258 25.81 5.21 7.09
C MET A 258 25.50 4.25 5.93
N LEU A 259 24.33 3.60 5.98
CA LEU A 259 23.83 2.74 4.90
C LEU A 259 22.71 3.45 4.13
N PRO A 260 23.01 4.20 3.06
CA PRO A 260 21.99 4.89 2.28
C PRO A 260 20.95 3.90 1.74
N LEU A 261 19.70 4.35 1.68
CA LEU A 261 18.61 3.56 1.12
C LEU A 261 18.76 3.46 -0.40
N THR A 262 18.55 2.27 -0.95
CA THR A 262 18.42 2.13 -2.41
C THR A 262 17.14 2.83 -2.89
N ARG A 263 17.05 3.18 -4.18
CA ARG A 263 15.84 3.82 -4.75
C ARG A 263 14.56 3.02 -4.48
N ARG A 264 14.64 1.68 -4.51
CA ARG A 264 13.49 0.78 -4.27
C ARG A 264 13.12 0.73 -2.79
N GLU A 265 14.11 0.67 -1.90
CA GLU A 265 13.90 0.73 -0.45
C GLU A 265 13.24 2.06 -0.05
N ARG A 266 13.79 3.18 -0.55
CA ARG A 266 13.26 4.52 -0.28
C ARG A 266 11.83 4.67 -0.77
N LEU A 267 11.54 4.23 -2.00
CA LEU A 267 10.18 4.27 -2.55
C LEU A 267 9.21 3.44 -1.72
N ASN A 268 9.60 2.24 -1.27
CA ASN A 268 8.74 1.38 -0.47
C ASN A 268 8.38 1.99 0.89
N VAL A 269 9.38 2.52 1.61
CA VAL A 269 9.15 3.18 2.91
C VAL A 269 8.35 4.48 2.73
N THR A 270 8.64 5.25 1.68
CA THR A 270 7.86 6.46 1.32
C THR A 270 6.40 6.12 1.05
N LEU A 271 6.14 5.03 0.33
CA LEU A 271 4.80 4.58 -0.02
C LEU A 271 4.03 4.07 1.20
N LEU A 272 4.71 3.37 2.12
CA LEU A 272 4.16 2.96 3.42
C LEU A 272 3.71 4.19 4.23
N LEU A 273 4.58 5.19 4.38
CA LEU A 273 4.25 6.45 5.07
C LEU A 273 3.11 7.21 4.39
N PHE A 274 3.19 7.36 3.08
CA PHE A 274 2.19 8.02 2.26
C PHE A 274 0.82 7.37 2.47
N THR A 275 0.75 6.04 2.37
CA THR A 275 -0.50 5.30 2.52
C THR A 275 -1.09 5.51 3.91
N SER A 276 -0.26 5.41 4.96
CA SER A 276 -0.70 5.65 6.34
C SER A 276 -1.27 7.06 6.52
N GLN A 277 -0.55 8.09 6.09
CA GLN A 277 -0.97 9.49 6.24
C GLN A 277 -2.21 9.82 5.40
N PHE A 278 -2.30 9.25 4.19
CA PHE A 278 -3.43 9.47 3.31
C PHE A 278 -4.71 8.80 3.83
N VAL A 279 -4.62 7.56 4.33
CA VAL A 279 -5.75 6.85 4.98
C VAL A 279 -6.24 7.63 6.19
N GLN A 280 -5.35 8.15 7.03
CA GLN A 280 -5.72 9.01 8.17
C GLN A 280 -6.47 10.27 7.73
N ALA A 281 -6.00 10.95 6.68
CA ALA A 281 -6.67 12.13 6.15
C ALA A 281 -8.08 11.82 5.62
N LEU A 282 -8.26 10.67 4.94
CA LEU A 282 -9.57 10.21 4.49
C LEU A 282 -10.51 9.90 5.67
N ILE A 283 -9.99 9.32 6.75
CA ILE A 283 -10.76 9.07 7.97
C ILE A 283 -11.21 10.39 8.60
N VAL A 284 -10.32 11.37 8.72
CA VAL A 284 -10.66 12.71 9.23
C VAL A 284 -11.70 13.38 8.35
N ALA A 285 -11.53 13.35 7.03
CA ALA A 285 -12.51 13.85 6.08
C ALA A 285 -13.88 13.17 6.25
N GLY A 286 -13.89 11.85 6.45
CA GLY A 286 -15.10 11.06 6.70
C GLY A 286 -15.78 11.42 8.01
N ILE A 287 -15.02 11.61 9.09
CA ILE A 287 -15.55 12.05 10.41
C ILE A 287 -16.19 13.43 10.28
N VAL A 288 -15.51 14.39 9.65
CA VAL A 288 -16.04 15.74 9.43
C VAL A 288 -17.30 15.68 8.56
N THR A 289 -17.30 14.88 7.49
CA THR A 289 -18.48 14.67 6.65
C THR A 289 -19.64 14.13 7.47
N ALA A 290 -19.43 13.08 8.26
CA ALA A 290 -20.47 12.47 9.08
C ALA A 290 -21.04 13.45 10.13
N LEU A 291 -20.17 14.25 10.76
CA LEU A 291 -20.58 15.31 11.68
C LEU A 291 -21.50 16.32 10.97
N TYR A 292 -21.12 16.80 9.79
CA TYR A 292 -21.90 17.78 9.03
C TYR A 292 -23.19 17.20 8.44
N VAL A 293 -23.22 15.92 8.09
CA VAL A 293 -24.46 15.22 7.75
C VAL A 293 -25.40 15.22 8.94
N GLY A 294 -24.94 14.80 10.13
CA GLY A 294 -25.76 14.82 11.34
C GLY A 294 -26.23 16.22 11.73
N PHE A 295 -25.35 17.22 11.63
CA PHE A 295 -25.68 18.62 11.87
C PHE A 295 -26.71 19.14 10.87
N GLY A 296 -26.53 18.87 9.57
CA GLY A 296 -27.45 19.29 8.51
C GLY A 296 -28.82 18.65 8.63
N MET A 297 -28.89 17.36 8.97
CA MET A 297 -30.13 16.65 9.26
C MET A 297 -30.96 17.31 10.38
N LEU A 298 -30.31 17.97 11.35
CA LEU A 298 -30.98 18.64 12.47
C LEU A 298 -31.29 20.12 12.20
N THR A 299 -30.54 20.78 11.31
CA THR A 299 -30.59 22.24 11.14
C THR A 299 -31.27 22.68 9.85
N ILE A 300 -31.19 21.89 8.78
CA ILE A 300 -31.72 22.25 7.47
C ILE A 300 -33.06 21.54 7.26
N SER A 301 -34.13 22.29 7.41
CA SER A 301 -35.47 21.81 7.12
C SER A 301 -35.75 21.77 5.62
N THR A 302 -36.75 21.00 5.20
CA THR A 302 -37.23 20.95 3.81
C THR A 302 -37.64 22.33 3.30
N VAL A 303 -38.29 23.12 4.16
CA VAL A 303 -38.70 24.51 3.89
C VAL A 303 -37.49 25.41 3.67
N THR A 304 -36.47 25.32 4.54
CA THR A 304 -35.24 26.11 4.40
C THR A 304 -34.51 25.75 3.11
N PHE A 305 -34.41 24.47 2.80
CA PHE A 305 -33.79 24.00 1.56
C PHE A 305 -34.53 24.52 0.32
N GLU A 306 -35.87 24.41 0.30
CA GLU A 306 -36.69 24.89 -0.81
C GLU A 306 -36.56 26.41 -1.01
N GLN A 307 -36.44 27.18 0.07
CA GLN A 307 -36.18 28.62 -0.01
C GLN A 307 -34.80 28.96 -0.59
N TRP A 308 -33.77 28.18 -0.26
CA TRP A 308 -32.40 28.43 -0.74
C TRP A 308 -32.18 27.97 -2.17
N VAL A 309 -32.72 26.80 -2.52
CA VAL A 309 -32.43 26.14 -3.80
C VAL A 309 -33.52 26.38 -4.83
N GLY A 310 -34.77 26.64 -4.41
CA GLY A 310 -35.93 26.78 -5.29
C GLY A 310 -36.47 25.44 -5.80
N ALA A 311 -36.07 24.33 -5.19
CA ALA A 311 -36.52 22.98 -5.51
C ALA A 311 -36.60 22.12 -4.25
N LEU A 312 -37.33 21.01 -4.32
CA LEU A 312 -37.38 20.02 -3.25
C LEU A 312 -36.08 19.19 -3.20
N PRO A 313 -35.62 18.78 -2.00
CA PRO A 313 -34.40 18.00 -1.85
C PRO A 313 -34.57 16.57 -2.38
N THR A 314 -33.48 15.99 -2.89
CA THR A 314 -33.46 14.59 -3.32
C THR A 314 -33.26 13.68 -2.10
N VAL A 315 -34.35 13.33 -1.43
CA VAL A 315 -34.33 12.55 -0.19
C VAL A 315 -33.90 11.09 -0.42
N LEU A 316 -33.00 10.60 0.43
CA LEU A 316 -32.49 9.24 0.48
C LEU A 316 -33.08 8.52 1.71
N GLY A 317 -34.03 7.61 1.47
CA GLY A 317 -34.63 6.80 2.53
C GLY A 317 -35.79 7.49 3.27
N PRO A 318 -36.20 6.96 4.43
CA PRO A 318 -37.36 7.46 5.16
C PRO A 318 -37.08 8.79 5.89
N THR A 319 -38.08 9.66 5.94
CA THR A 319 -38.07 10.90 6.73
C THR A 319 -38.56 10.62 8.15
N VAL A 320 -37.86 11.13 9.16
CA VAL A 320 -38.26 10.99 10.57
C VAL A 320 -38.64 12.36 11.12
N ARG A 321 -39.78 12.47 11.78
CA ARG A 321 -40.21 13.74 12.37
C ARG A 321 -39.71 13.84 13.81
N LEU A 322 -38.78 14.76 14.08
CA LEU A 322 -38.27 15.05 15.42
C LEU A 322 -38.69 16.47 15.84
N PHE A 323 -39.33 16.60 17.00
CA PHE A 323 -39.74 17.90 17.57
C PHE A 323 -40.57 18.78 16.60
N GLY A 324 -41.32 18.17 15.69
CA GLY A 324 -42.13 18.86 14.68
C GLY A 324 -41.41 19.15 13.36
N THR A 325 -40.09 18.97 13.30
CA THR A 325 -39.23 19.16 12.13
C THR A 325 -38.97 17.84 11.41
N ASP A 326 -38.99 17.85 10.09
CA ASP A 326 -38.65 16.69 9.27
C ASP A 326 -37.12 16.55 9.19
N VAL A 327 -36.60 15.44 9.71
CA VAL A 327 -35.21 15.03 9.62
C VAL A 327 -35.09 14.08 8.45
N TYR A 328 -34.28 14.46 7.47
CA TYR A 328 -34.10 13.70 6.23
C TYR A 328 -32.63 13.71 5.80
N LEU A 329 -32.22 12.62 5.17
CA LEU A 329 -30.95 12.53 4.47
C LEU A 329 -31.20 12.87 2.99
N SER A 330 -30.41 13.74 2.38
CA SER A 330 -30.51 14.02 0.94
C SER A 330 -29.18 13.93 0.22
N VAL A 331 -29.22 13.79 -1.10
CA VAL A 331 -28.03 13.81 -1.96
C VAL A 331 -27.28 15.12 -1.81
N GLU A 332 -27.98 16.25 -1.73
CA GLU A 332 -27.39 17.58 -1.61
C GLU A 332 -26.70 17.76 -0.25
N LEU A 333 -27.30 17.25 0.82
CA LEU A 333 -26.66 17.23 2.14
C LEU A 333 -25.35 16.43 2.10
N LEU A 334 -25.35 15.24 1.47
CA LEU A 334 -24.14 14.44 1.32
C LEU A 334 -23.07 15.15 0.50
N LYS A 335 -23.45 15.85 -0.58
CA LYS A 335 -22.51 16.63 -1.40
C LYS A 335 -21.91 17.80 -0.62
N THR A 336 -22.75 18.61 0.02
CA THR A 336 -22.30 19.77 0.80
C THR A 336 -21.40 19.36 1.97
N ALA A 337 -21.82 18.35 2.75
CA ALA A 337 -21.01 17.82 3.84
C ALA A 337 -19.70 17.17 3.34
N GLY A 338 -19.76 16.45 2.21
CA GLY A 338 -18.58 15.83 1.60
C GLY A 338 -17.56 16.84 1.09
N PHE A 339 -18.02 18.00 0.59
CA PHE A 339 -17.13 19.10 0.19
C PHE A 339 -16.38 19.68 1.39
N ILE A 340 -17.08 19.92 2.50
CA ILE A 340 -16.47 20.37 3.76
C ILE A 340 -15.51 19.31 4.30
N GLY A 341 -15.89 18.03 4.27
CA GLY A 341 -15.04 16.92 4.67
C GLY A 341 -13.75 16.85 3.86
N ALA A 342 -13.82 17.02 2.55
CA ALA A 342 -12.64 17.04 1.68
C ALA A 342 -11.70 18.20 1.98
N ILE A 343 -12.24 19.41 2.19
CA ILE A 343 -11.46 20.57 2.63
C ILE A 343 -10.82 20.30 4.00
N GLY A 344 -11.57 19.73 4.95
CA GLY A 344 -11.07 19.37 6.27
C GLY A 344 -9.94 18.34 6.22
N GLY A 345 -10.07 17.30 5.39
CA GLY A 345 -9.02 16.30 5.17
C GLY A 345 -7.77 16.89 4.51
N MET A 346 -7.94 17.77 3.52
CA MET A 346 -6.82 18.47 2.90
C MET A 346 -6.12 19.40 3.90
N GLN A 347 -6.88 20.15 4.70
CA GLN A 347 -6.32 21.03 5.73
C GLN A 347 -5.58 20.23 6.79
N PHE A 348 -6.11 19.08 7.21
CA PHE A 348 -5.40 18.12 8.06
C PHE A 348 -4.04 17.73 7.47
N LEU A 349 -3.98 17.36 6.18
CA LEU A 349 -2.71 17.02 5.52
C LEU A 349 -1.74 18.19 5.57
N VAL A 350 -2.18 19.41 5.26
CA VAL A 350 -1.32 20.60 5.28
C VAL A 350 -0.82 20.92 6.69
N THR A 351 -1.72 20.94 7.69
CA THR A 351 -1.34 21.20 9.09
C THR A 351 -0.37 20.14 9.60
N SER A 352 -0.58 18.86 9.25
CA SER A 352 0.32 17.78 9.65
C SER A 352 1.75 17.93 9.10
N LEU A 353 1.92 18.67 8.01
CA LEU A 353 3.22 18.93 7.40
C LEU A 353 3.95 20.15 8.00
N VAL A 354 3.26 21.00 8.75
CA VAL A 354 3.79 22.29 9.24
C VAL A 354 3.89 22.32 10.76
N ASP A 355 2.97 21.68 11.48
CA ASP A 355 2.90 21.70 12.94
C ASP A 355 3.67 20.52 13.56
N LYS A 356 4.74 20.82 14.30
CA LYS A 356 5.60 19.82 14.94
C LYS A 356 4.95 19.11 16.13
N ASP A 357 4.07 19.78 16.85
CA ASP A 357 3.33 19.15 17.95
C ASP A 357 2.35 18.12 17.38
N TYR A 358 1.73 18.47 16.24
CA TYR A 358 0.90 17.55 15.48
C TYR A 358 1.67 16.33 14.99
N GLN A 359 2.89 16.52 14.48
CA GLN A 359 3.74 15.42 14.03
C GLN A 359 4.08 14.42 15.14
N ARG A 360 4.29 14.91 16.37
CA ARG A 360 4.63 14.05 17.52
C ARG A 360 3.43 13.24 18.01
N GLU A 361 2.27 13.87 18.10
CA GLU A 361 1.06 13.24 18.65
C GLU A 361 0.44 12.22 17.67
N PHE A 362 0.44 12.48 16.36
CA PHE A 362 -0.19 11.59 15.36
C PHE A 362 0.75 10.56 14.75
N PHE A 363 1.99 10.96 14.48
CA PHE A 363 2.93 10.11 13.77
C PHE A 363 4.02 9.57 14.69
N GLY A 364 3.98 9.84 15.99
CA GLY A 364 4.95 9.29 16.95
C GLY A 364 5.02 7.76 16.89
N GLU A 365 3.87 7.09 16.83
CA GLU A 365 3.80 5.63 16.75
C GLU A 365 4.29 5.11 15.39
N VAL A 366 3.81 5.68 14.27
CA VAL A 366 4.27 5.31 12.92
C VAL A 366 5.77 5.58 12.73
N ARG A 367 6.29 6.69 13.30
CA ARG A 367 7.72 7.03 13.29
C ARG A 367 8.52 6.06 14.14
N SER A 368 8.03 5.68 15.32
CA SER A 368 8.68 4.66 16.16
C SER A 368 8.73 3.31 15.45
N GLU A 369 7.65 2.88 14.82
CA GLU A 369 7.64 1.65 14.04
C GLU A 369 8.61 1.70 12.85
N LEU A 370 8.72 2.85 12.17
CA LEU A 370 9.68 3.02 11.08
C LEU A 370 11.12 3.05 11.57
N ARG A 371 11.39 3.67 12.71
CA ARG A 371 12.71 3.62 13.36
C ARG A 371 13.07 2.19 13.74
N GLN A 372 12.14 1.41 14.29
CA GLN A 372 12.31 -0.02 14.51
C GLN A 372 12.60 -0.77 13.20
N VAL A 373 11.90 -0.48 12.10
CA VAL A 373 12.16 -1.07 10.77
C VAL A 373 13.58 -0.74 10.28
N PHE A 374 14.02 0.51 10.42
CA PHE A 374 15.37 0.92 10.06
C PHE A 374 16.43 0.27 10.97
N ALA A 375 16.16 0.11 12.27
CA ALA A 375 17.04 -0.58 13.19
C ALA A 375 17.23 -2.06 12.80
N VAL A 376 16.13 -2.77 12.50
CA VAL A 376 16.17 -4.15 11.99
C VAL A 376 16.96 -4.22 10.67
N ARG A 377 16.77 -3.26 9.76
CA ARG A 377 17.52 -3.19 8.49
C ARG A 377 19.02 -3.03 8.72
N THR A 378 19.41 -2.15 9.63
CA THR A 378 20.82 -1.90 9.95
C THR A 378 21.49 -3.18 10.46
N VAL A 379 20.84 -3.88 11.39
CA VAL A 379 21.30 -5.19 11.90
C VAL A 379 21.34 -6.25 10.79
N TYR A 380 20.31 -6.30 9.93
CA TYR A 380 20.24 -7.25 8.82
C TYR A 380 21.39 -7.06 7.82
N ARG A 381 21.71 -5.82 7.47
CA ARG A 381 22.82 -5.48 6.57
C ARG A 381 24.17 -5.78 7.21
N ASP A 382 24.32 -5.54 8.50
CA ASP A 382 25.53 -5.90 9.24
C ASP A 382 25.76 -7.42 9.26
N LEU A 383 24.71 -8.21 9.57
CA LEU A 383 24.74 -9.67 9.50
C LEU A 383 25.19 -10.20 8.14
N LEU A 384 24.70 -9.60 7.04
CA LEU A 384 25.10 -9.97 5.68
C LEU A 384 26.55 -9.57 5.38
N SER A 385 27.00 -8.41 5.88
CA SER A 385 28.38 -7.96 5.71
C SER A 385 29.39 -8.83 6.49
N GLY A 386 29.00 -9.30 7.68
CA GLY A 386 29.76 -10.24 8.49
C GLY A 386 29.94 -11.61 7.83
N GLN A 387 28.98 -12.04 7.01
CA GLN A 387 29.09 -13.25 6.18
C GLN A 387 30.00 -13.06 4.95
N ALA A 388 30.10 -11.83 4.44
CA ALA A 388 30.90 -11.51 3.26
C ALA A 388 32.40 -11.32 3.58
N LYS A 389 32.77 -11.01 4.83
CA LYS A 389 34.18 -10.97 5.25
C LYS A 389 34.74 -12.40 5.27
N PRO A 390 35.77 -12.72 4.45
CA PRO A 390 36.51 -13.96 4.63
C PRO A 390 37.10 -13.92 6.05
N GLY A 391 36.88 -14.99 6.83
CA GLY A 391 37.50 -15.12 8.15
C GLY A 391 39.00 -14.84 8.06
N PRO A 392 39.62 -14.28 9.12
CA PRO A 392 41.03 -13.92 9.08
C PRO A 392 41.83 -15.15 8.64
N VAL A 393 42.49 -15.05 7.48
CA VAL A 393 43.45 -16.06 7.05
C VAL A 393 44.47 -16.13 8.16
N ASN A 394 44.44 -17.23 8.91
CA ASN A 394 45.27 -17.44 10.08
C ASN A 394 46.73 -17.48 9.60
N ARG A 395 47.40 -16.32 9.63
CA ARG A 395 48.79 -16.15 9.16
C ARG A 395 49.78 -16.97 10.01
N GLY A 396 49.33 -17.51 11.14
CA GLY A 396 50.12 -18.32 12.06
C GLY A 396 50.49 -19.74 11.57
N ASP A 397 49.88 -20.24 10.50
CA ASP A 397 50.20 -21.59 9.97
C ASP A 397 51.25 -21.60 8.85
N ARG A 398 51.63 -20.44 8.29
CA ARG A 398 52.73 -20.37 7.31
C ARG A 398 54.11 -20.32 7.96
N GLU A 399 54.25 -19.77 9.16
CA GLU A 399 55.53 -19.71 9.85
C GLU A 399 55.92 -21.00 10.59
N ARG A 400 54.98 -21.93 10.83
CA ARG A 400 55.29 -23.24 11.43
C ARG A 400 55.79 -24.29 10.44
N ARG A 401 55.78 -24.03 9.12
CA ARG A 401 56.33 -24.94 8.10
C ARG A 401 57.78 -24.65 7.69
N HIS A 402 58.39 -23.58 8.20
CA HIS A 402 59.82 -23.33 8.05
C HIS A 402 60.48 -23.18 9.43
N GLY A 403 60.60 -24.31 10.13
CA GLY A 403 61.60 -24.48 11.19
C GLY A 403 63.00 -24.62 10.58
N PRO A 404 64.06 -24.31 11.35
CA PRO A 404 65.40 -24.04 10.83
C PRO A 404 66.14 -25.33 10.46
N ASP A 405 66.56 -25.47 9.20
CA ASP A 405 67.58 -26.44 8.83
C ASP A 405 68.94 -25.95 9.33
N ARG A 406 69.44 -26.67 10.34
CA ARG A 406 70.78 -26.56 10.88
C ARG A 406 71.81 -26.94 9.82
N GLU A 407 72.84 -26.10 9.73
CA GLU A 407 74.24 -26.37 9.39
C GLU A 407 74.62 -27.82 9.06
N ARG A 408 75.21 -28.02 7.86
CA ARG A 408 76.31 -28.97 7.64
C ARG A 408 77.25 -28.51 6.51
N SER A 409 78.46 -28.15 6.94
CA SER A 409 79.77 -28.48 6.34
C SER A 409 80.22 -27.99 4.95
N SER A 410 81.51 -27.61 4.97
CA SER A 410 82.55 -27.65 3.92
C SER A 410 82.76 -26.35 3.13
N SER A 411 83.86 -25.62 3.37
CA SER A 411 85.22 -25.82 2.82
C SER A 411 85.37 -25.13 1.47
N GLY A 412 86.22 -24.10 1.41
CA GLY A 412 86.61 -23.40 0.18
C GLY A 412 86.98 -21.96 0.43
#